data_AF-T1FYE7-F1
#
_entry.id   AF-T1FYE7-F1
#
_cell.length_a   1.000
_cell.length_b   1.000
_cell.length_c   1.000
_cell.angle_alpha   90.00
_cell.angle_beta   90.00
_cell.angle_gamma   90.00
#
_symmetry.space_group_name_H-M   'P 1'
#
loop_
_entity.id
_entity.type
_entity.pdbx_description
1 polymer ?
#
loop_
_entity_poly.entity_id
_entity_poly.type
_entity_poly.pdbx_seq_one_letter_code
_entity_poly.pdbx_strand_id
1 'polypeptide(L)'
;SDTPIKSSTNRKFSQTLVDLFKSFKLHQVRWGIPKDPRNWSSKQVLQWICWASDTFHFEGVDRSKFNQSGRDLINRSRDAFIKLAPPNVTDVLWKHLEFLKRGWSCSIGKVIFTCYK
;
A
#
# COMPACT_ATOMS: atom_id res chain seq x y z
N SER A 1 29.08 -28.60 -14.73
CA SER A 1 28.56 -27.28 -15.15
C SER A 1 27.38 -26.92 -14.26
N ASP A 2 27.27 -25.63 -13.97
CA ASP A 2 26.10 -24.91 -13.41
C ASP A 2 25.83 -24.94 -11.90
N THR A 3 26.27 -23.85 -11.27
CA THR A 3 25.63 -23.19 -10.11
C THR A 3 25.38 -21.72 -10.53
N PRO A 4 24.55 -20.92 -9.82
CA PRO A 4 23.19 -21.15 -9.34
C PRO A 4 22.24 -20.02 -9.82
N ILE A 5 20.98 -20.33 -10.14
CA ILE A 5 19.96 -19.32 -10.50
C ILE A 5 19.57 -18.52 -9.24
N LYS A 6 20.29 -17.44 -8.94
CA LYS A 6 19.73 -16.30 -8.19
C LYS A 6 19.01 -15.39 -9.18
N SER A 7 17.83 -15.83 -9.63
CA SER A 7 16.97 -15.04 -10.52
C SER A 7 16.46 -13.80 -9.78
N SER A 8 17.09 -12.66 -10.07
CA SER A 8 16.50 -11.44 -10.66
C SER A 8 15.07 -10.97 -10.34
N THR A 9 14.39 -11.46 -9.30
CA THR A 9 12.97 -11.15 -9.05
C THR A 9 12.76 -9.92 -8.16
N ASN A 10 13.77 -9.50 -7.40
CA ASN A 10 13.61 -8.45 -6.39
C ASN A 10 13.66 -7.00 -6.92
N ARG A 11 14.21 -6.74 -8.12
CA ARG A 11 14.31 -5.37 -8.66
C ARG A 11 13.07 -4.92 -9.43
N LYS A 12 12.33 -5.87 -10.04
CA LYS A 12 11.11 -5.58 -10.81
C LYS A 12 9.89 -5.32 -9.91
N PHE A 13 9.79 -6.03 -8.79
CA PHE A 13 8.70 -5.86 -7.81
C PHE A 13 8.63 -4.43 -7.27
N SER A 14 9.78 -3.81 -7.00
CA SER A 14 9.87 -2.45 -6.44
C SER A 14 9.38 -1.37 -7.41
N GLN A 15 9.70 -1.46 -8.71
CA GLN A 15 9.30 -0.44 -9.69
C GLN A 15 7.81 -0.56 -10.04
N THR A 16 7.31 -1.78 -10.22
CA THR A 16 5.88 -2.03 -10.47
C THR A 16 5.03 -1.52 -9.32
N LEU A 17 5.42 -1.78 -8.06
CA LEU A 17 4.68 -1.27 -6.89
C LEU A 17 4.60 0.26 -6.86
N VAL A 18 5.69 0.95 -7.18
CA VAL A 18 5.71 2.42 -7.22
C VAL A 18 4.74 2.96 -8.27
N ASP A 19 4.70 2.35 -9.45
CA ASP A 19 3.80 2.80 -10.52
C ASP A 19 2.33 2.46 -10.20
N LEU A 20 2.08 1.35 -9.52
CA LEU A 20 0.76 1.03 -8.99
C LEU A 20 0.34 2.02 -7.89
N PHE A 21 1.21 2.40 -6.95
CA PHE A 21 0.87 3.43 -5.95
C PHE A 21 0.60 4.79 -6.60
N LYS A 22 1.23 5.12 -7.73
CA LYS A 22 0.88 6.32 -8.50
C LYS A 22 -0.51 6.22 -9.12
N SER A 23 -0.95 5.04 -9.56
CA SER A 23 -2.29 4.85 -10.14
C SER A 23 -3.41 5.11 -9.11
N PHE A 24 -3.13 4.91 -7.82
CA PHE A 24 -4.06 5.27 -6.75
C PHE A 24 -4.40 6.77 -6.74
N LYS A 25 -3.51 7.66 -7.20
CA LYS A 25 -3.81 9.11 -7.28
C LYS A 25 -5.01 9.40 -8.17
N LEU A 26 -5.09 8.72 -9.32
CA LEU A 26 -6.22 8.88 -10.23
C LEU A 26 -7.51 8.39 -9.58
N HIS A 27 -7.42 7.30 -8.83
CA HIS A 27 -8.54 6.78 -8.04
C HIS A 27 -8.97 7.76 -6.93
N GLN A 28 -8.01 8.41 -6.24
CA GLN A 28 -8.31 9.42 -5.22
C GLN A 28 -9.04 10.62 -5.81
N VAL A 29 -8.62 11.12 -6.98
CA VAL A 29 -9.31 12.24 -7.66
C VAL A 29 -10.71 11.82 -8.11
N ARG A 30 -10.83 10.64 -8.74
CA ARG A 30 -12.11 10.13 -9.27
C ARG A 30 -13.17 9.92 -8.18
N TRP A 31 -12.75 9.46 -7.00
CA TRP A 31 -13.65 9.13 -5.89
C TRP A 31 -13.64 10.15 -4.74
N GLY A 32 -12.94 11.28 -4.91
CA GLY A 32 -12.83 12.32 -3.88
C GLY A 32 -12.20 11.83 -2.58
N ILE A 33 -11.25 10.91 -2.65
CA ILE A 33 -10.54 10.39 -1.47
C ILE A 33 -9.45 11.39 -1.08
N PRO A 34 -9.40 11.89 0.17
CA PRO A 34 -8.36 12.78 0.65
C PRO A 34 -6.97 12.19 0.44
N LYS A 35 -5.97 13.05 0.22
CA LYS A 35 -4.58 12.61 0.09
C LYS A 35 -4.05 12.00 1.39
N ASP A 36 -4.43 12.58 2.52
CA ASP A 36 -4.03 12.12 3.84
C ASP A 36 -4.98 11.02 4.34
N PRO A 37 -4.48 9.79 4.62
CA PRO A 37 -5.29 8.72 5.17
C PRO A 37 -5.90 9.04 6.54
N ARG A 38 -5.38 10.02 7.30
CA ARG A 38 -6.01 10.55 8.53
C ARG A 38 -7.42 11.05 8.29
N ASN A 39 -7.67 11.60 7.11
CA ASN A 39 -8.94 12.23 6.77
C ASN A 39 -9.90 11.25 6.08
N TRP A 40 -9.56 9.96 6.00
CA TRP A 40 -10.43 9.00 5.36
C TRP A 40 -11.62 8.63 6.25
N SER A 41 -12.81 8.61 5.64
CA SER A 41 -13.98 7.94 6.21
C SER A 41 -13.89 6.42 6.03
N SER A 42 -14.72 5.66 6.73
CA SER A 42 -14.78 4.20 6.56
C SER A 42 -15.05 3.79 5.11
N LYS A 43 -15.89 4.55 4.40
CA LYS A 43 -16.14 4.34 2.96
C LYS A 43 -14.86 4.50 2.14
N GLN A 44 -14.05 5.51 2.43
CA GLN A 44 -12.80 5.78 1.69
C GLN A 44 -11.72 4.73 2.00
N VAL A 45 -11.67 4.22 3.23
CA VAL A 45 -10.83 3.06 3.58
C VAL A 45 -11.23 1.83 2.77
N LEU A 46 -12.54 1.55 2.66
CA LEU A 46 -13.03 0.43 1.84
C LEU A 46 -12.70 0.63 0.35
N GLN A 47 -12.83 1.86 -0.19
CA GLN A 47 -12.44 2.15 -1.57
C GLN A 47 -10.95 1.91 -1.82
N TRP A 48 -10.08 2.26 -0.86
CA TRP A 48 -8.65 1.95 -0.95
C TRP A 48 -8.39 0.44 -1.01
N ILE A 49 -9.09 -0.36 -0.20
CA ILE A 49 -8.97 -1.82 -0.24
C ILE A 49 -9.52 -2.38 -1.56
N CYS A 50 -10.68 -1.92 -2.04
CA CYS A 50 -11.22 -2.34 -3.34
C CYS A 50 -10.23 -2.04 -4.47
N TRP A 51 -9.69 -0.83 -4.52
CA TRP A 51 -8.68 -0.45 -5.50
C TRP A 51 -7.44 -1.36 -5.41
N ALA A 52 -6.96 -1.68 -4.21
CA ALA A 52 -5.81 -2.55 -4.04
C ALA A 52 -6.13 -3.98 -4.49
N SER A 53 -7.30 -4.52 -4.14
CA SER A 53 -7.76 -5.82 -4.62
C SER A 53 -7.82 -5.90 -6.13
N ASP A 54 -8.36 -4.87 -6.80
CA ASP A 54 -8.48 -4.83 -8.26
C ASP A 54 -7.11 -4.65 -8.94
N THR A 55 -6.23 -3.85 -8.34
CA THR A 55 -4.93 -3.48 -8.93
C THR A 55 -3.88 -4.57 -8.78
N PHE A 56 -3.85 -5.23 -7.63
CA PHE A 56 -2.88 -6.29 -7.33
C PHE A 56 -3.46 -7.69 -7.49
N HIS A 57 -4.72 -7.80 -7.93
CA HIS A 57 -5.47 -9.05 -8.03
C HIS A 57 -5.42 -9.86 -6.72
N PHE A 58 -5.66 -9.18 -5.60
CA PHE A 58 -5.63 -9.82 -4.29
C PHE A 58 -6.93 -10.58 -4.02
N GLU A 59 -6.82 -11.90 -3.90
CA GLU A 59 -7.90 -12.77 -3.47
C GLU A 59 -7.96 -12.88 -1.94
N GLY A 60 -9.17 -13.04 -1.39
CA GLY A 60 -9.37 -13.33 0.04
C GLY A 60 -9.23 -12.14 0.99
N VAL A 61 -9.16 -10.90 0.49
CA VAL A 61 -9.17 -9.71 1.36
C VAL A 61 -10.58 -9.45 1.87
N ASP A 62 -10.79 -9.67 3.17
CA ASP A 62 -12.05 -9.35 3.82
C ASP A 62 -12.18 -7.85 4.06
N ARG A 63 -12.91 -7.19 3.15
CA ARG A 63 -13.20 -5.76 3.21
C ARG A 63 -13.95 -5.35 4.48
N SER A 64 -14.77 -6.24 5.06
CA SER A 64 -15.54 -5.92 6.26
C SER A 64 -14.63 -5.62 7.47
N LYS A 65 -13.46 -6.27 7.53
CA LYS A 65 -12.42 -6.03 8.54
C LYS A 65 -11.79 -4.62 8.46
N PHE A 66 -11.99 -3.92 7.35
CA PHE A 66 -11.50 -2.57 7.11
C PHE A 66 -12.60 -1.50 7.20
N ASN A 67 -13.80 -1.83 7.70
CA ASN A 67 -14.87 -0.86 7.91
C ASN A 67 -14.61 0.02 9.15
N GLN A 68 -13.60 0.89 9.06
CA GLN A 68 -13.12 1.75 10.14
C GLN A 68 -12.66 3.10 9.59
N SER A 69 -12.54 4.11 10.44
CA SER A 69 -12.05 5.41 9.99
C SER A 69 -10.57 5.35 9.61
N GLY A 70 -10.14 6.27 8.75
CA GLY A 70 -8.74 6.44 8.39
C GLY A 70 -7.83 6.70 9.59
N ARG A 71 -8.35 7.38 10.62
CA ARG A 71 -7.65 7.62 11.90
C ARG A 71 -7.36 6.31 12.64
N ASP A 72 -8.33 5.41 12.69
CA ASP A 72 -8.15 4.11 13.32
C ASP A 72 -7.16 3.27 12.50
N LEU A 73 -7.26 3.32 11.17
CA LEU A 73 -6.39 2.60 10.26
C LEU A 73 -4.91 2.99 10.44
N ILE A 74 -4.59 4.28 10.49
CA ILE A 74 -3.20 4.75 10.63
C ILE A 74 -2.63 4.56 12.04
N ASN A 75 -3.50 4.52 13.06
CA ASN A 75 -3.11 4.33 14.45
C ASN A 75 -2.84 2.86 14.78
N ARG A 76 -3.22 1.93 13.90
CA ARG A 76 -2.89 0.52 14.04
C ARG A 76 -1.39 0.28 13.96
N SER A 77 -0.91 -0.65 14.79
CA SER A 77 0.40 -1.26 14.64
C SER A 77 0.41 -2.22 13.46
N ARG A 78 1.62 -2.53 12.96
CA ARG A 78 1.81 -3.53 11.91
C ARG A 78 1.24 -4.89 12.32
N ASP A 79 1.41 -5.29 13.58
CA ASP A 79 0.88 -6.55 14.13
C ASP A 79 -0.63 -6.62 14.08
N ALA A 80 -1.32 -5.50 14.31
CA ALA A 80 -2.77 -5.43 14.17
C ALA A 80 -3.20 -5.51 12.69
N PHE A 81 -2.40 -4.96 11.78
CA PHE A 81 -2.67 -5.00 10.34
C PHE A 81 -2.50 -6.41 9.74
N ILE A 82 -1.46 -7.15 10.17
CA ILE A 82 -1.21 -8.56 9.79
C ILE A 82 -2.39 -9.47 10.15
N LYS A 83 -3.14 -9.15 11.22
CA LYS A 83 -4.33 -9.93 11.62
C LYS A 83 -5.57 -9.65 10.76
N LEU A 84 -5.60 -8.51 10.06
CA LEU A 84 -6.75 -8.08 9.23
C LEU A 84 -6.59 -8.50 7.77
N ALA A 85 -5.39 -8.37 7.23
CA ALA A 85 -5.08 -8.72 5.84
C ALA A 85 -4.40 -10.09 5.73
N PRO A 86 -4.66 -10.84 4.63
CA PRO A 86 -3.91 -12.05 4.30
C PRO A 86 -2.39 -11.79 4.19
N PRO A 87 -1.52 -12.71 4.66
CA PRO A 87 -0.08 -12.50 4.75
C PRO A 87 0.60 -12.21 3.39
N ASN A 88 0.03 -12.74 2.31
CA ASN A 88 0.50 -12.48 0.94
C ASN A 88 0.32 -11.02 0.48
N VAL A 89 -0.59 -10.26 1.10
CA VAL A 89 -0.95 -8.89 0.65
C VAL A 89 -0.68 -7.81 1.68
N THR A 90 -0.62 -8.20 2.96
CA THR A 90 -0.39 -7.31 4.10
C THR A 90 0.81 -6.40 3.90
N ASP A 91 1.95 -6.93 3.42
CA ASP A 91 3.16 -6.13 3.25
C ASP A 91 3.01 -5.04 2.19
N VAL A 92 2.28 -5.31 1.10
CA VAL A 92 2.04 -4.34 0.02
C VAL A 92 1.10 -3.24 0.51
N LEU A 93 0.00 -3.61 1.15
CA LEU A 93 -0.97 -2.67 1.72
C LEU A 93 -0.32 -1.80 2.80
N TRP A 94 0.46 -2.40 3.69
CA TRP A 94 1.17 -1.69 4.75
C TRP A 94 2.18 -0.69 4.18
N LYS A 95 2.98 -1.10 3.19
CA LYS A 95 3.90 -0.20 2.49
C LYS A 95 3.17 0.98 1.85
N HIS A 96 2.03 0.74 1.21
CA HIS A 96 1.24 1.82 0.63
C HIS A 96 0.69 2.77 1.72
N LEU A 97 0.22 2.23 2.84
CA LEU A 97 -0.25 3.01 3.98
C LEU A 97 0.88 3.86 4.59
N GLU A 98 2.08 3.30 4.77
CA GLU A 98 3.25 4.05 5.22
C GLU A 98 3.63 5.18 4.26
N PHE A 99 3.57 4.89 2.96
CA PHE A 99 3.83 5.88 1.91
C PHE A 99 2.82 7.02 1.96
N LEU A 100 1.53 6.71 2.17
CA LEU A 100 0.48 7.71 2.36
C LEU A 100 0.65 8.50 3.67
N LYS A 101 1.01 7.84 4.78
CA LYS A 101 1.22 8.45 6.11
C LYS A 101 2.38 9.45 6.12
N ARG A 102 3.49 9.12 5.46
CA ARG A 102 4.66 10.00 5.32
C ARG A 102 4.35 11.26 4.53
N GLY A 103 3.22 11.26 3.81
CA GLY A 103 2.76 12.37 3.00
C GLY A 103 3.67 12.58 1.80
N TRP A 104 3.08 13.07 0.71
CA TRP A 104 3.86 13.52 -0.45
C TRP A 104 4.74 14.75 -0.15
N SER A 105 4.71 15.30 1.08
CA SER A 105 5.22 16.63 1.44
C SER A 105 6.48 16.65 2.31
N CYS A 106 6.98 15.53 2.83
CA CYS A 106 8.21 15.53 3.63
C CYS A 106 9.34 14.83 2.88
N SER A 107 10.14 15.60 2.14
CA SER A 107 11.57 15.31 1.91
C SER A 107 11.97 13.86 1.60
N ILE A 108 11.18 13.09 0.84
CA ILE A 108 11.59 11.76 0.32
C ILE A 108 12.51 11.93 -0.91
N GLY A 109 13.15 13.09 -1.06
CA GLY A 109 14.20 13.31 -2.05
C GLY A 109 15.56 12.68 -1.69
N LYS A 110 15.74 12.04 -0.52
CA LYS A 110 17.07 11.55 -0.10
C LYS A 110 17.19 10.16 0.54
N VAL A 111 16.13 9.46 0.94
CA VAL A 111 16.30 8.22 1.75
C VAL A 111 15.77 6.93 1.10
N ILE A 112 14.91 6.99 0.07
CA ILE A 112 14.56 5.77 -0.68
C ILE A 112 15.51 5.51 -1.86
N PHE A 113 16.30 6.52 -2.29
CA PHE A 113 17.28 6.35 -3.36
C PHE A 113 18.64 5.76 -2.92
N THR A 114 18.85 5.47 -1.63
CA THR A 114 20.15 4.99 -1.10
C THR A 114 20.23 3.50 -0.79
N CYS A 115 19.19 2.70 -1.04
CA CYS A 115 19.29 1.23 -0.92
C CYS A 115 19.28 0.48 -2.26
N TYR A 116 19.45 1.18 -3.39
CA TYR A 116 19.59 0.57 -4.72
C TYR A 116 20.69 1.25 -5.56
N LYS A 117 21.89 1.39 -5.00
CA LYS A 117 23.12 1.37 -5.80
C LYS A 117 23.82 0.03 -5.62
#